data_AF-A0AB37CXS3-F1
#
_entry.id   AF-A0AB37CXS3-F1
#
_cell.length_a   1.000
_cell.length_b   1.000
_cell.length_c   1.000
_cell.angle_alpha   90.00
_cell.angle_beta   90.00
_cell.angle_gamma   90.00
#
_symmetry.space_group_name_H-M   'P 1'
#
loop_
_entity.id
_entity.type
_entity.pdbx_description
1 polymer ?
#
loop_
_entity_poly.entity_id
_entity_poly.type
_entity_poly.pdbx_seq_one_letter_code
_entity_poly.pdbx_strand_id
1 'polypeptide(L)' 'MSEKAFKDLKIRFHLAIGLANAHREDIGKLSDWIEEEFWEVMDEREQKETLSEIAEEWAQQYLDLGATVE' A
#
# COMPACT_ATOMS: atom_id res chain seq x y z
N MET A 1 19.62 16.18 7.77
CA MET A 1 18.89 15.16 7.01
C MET A 1 17.83 15.91 6.25
N SER A 2 17.74 15.81 4.92
CA SER A 2 16.69 16.50 4.16
C SER A 2 15.35 15.92 4.60
N GLU A 3 14.51 16.71 5.27
CA GLU A 3 13.08 16.41 5.38
C GLU A 3 12.58 16.25 3.95
N LYS A 4 12.24 15.02 3.55
CA LYS A 4 11.46 14.83 2.34
C LYS A 4 10.08 15.37 2.68
N ALA A 5 9.64 16.39 1.97
CA ALA A 5 8.29 16.90 2.16
C ALA A 5 7.29 15.75 1.93
N PHE A 6 6.23 15.68 2.74
CA PHE A 6 5.24 14.58 2.68
C PHE A 6 4.72 14.34 1.25
N LYS A 7 4.49 15.42 0.50
CA LYS A 7 4.09 15.40 -0.92
C LYS A 7 5.01 14.60 -1.85
N ASP A 8 6.27 14.38 -1.47
CA ASP A 8 7.28 13.66 -2.24
C ASP A 8 7.38 12.18 -1.83
N LEU A 9 6.67 11.77 -0.77
CA LEU A 9 6.64 10.38 -0.29
C LEU A 9 5.81 9.50 -1.23
N LYS A 10 6.38 8.34 -1.55
CA LYS A 10 5.79 7.33 -2.43
C LYS A 10 5.75 5.99 -1.71
N ILE A 11 4.68 5.26 -1.94
CA ILE A 11 4.53 3.87 -1.52
C ILE A 11 4.89 3.00 -2.71
N ARG A 12 5.75 2.00 -2.48
CA ARG A 12 5.99 0.93 -3.45
C ARG A 12 5.19 -0.28 -3.03
N PHE A 13 4.25 -0.68 -3.87
CA PHE A 13 3.43 -1.85 -3.66
C PHE A 13 4.03 -3.06 -4.36
N HIS A 14 3.91 -4.24 -3.72
CA HIS A 14 4.34 -5.50 -4.29
C HIS A 14 3.31 -6.58 -3.92
N LEU A 15 2.73 -7.22 -4.94
CA LEU A 15 1.84 -8.37 -4.81
C LEU A 15 2.49 -9.57 -5.48
N ALA A 16 2.63 -10.67 -4.73
CA ALA A 16 3.06 -11.95 -5.26
C ALA A 16 1.96 -12.98 -5.01
N ILE A 17 1.43 -13.57 -6.08
CA ILE A 17 0.44 -14.64 -5.99
C ILE A 17 1.17 -15.97 -6.15
N GLY A 18 1.40 -16.66 -5.03
CA GLY A 18 2.40 -17.73 -4.89
C GLY A 18 2.28 -18.93 -5.84
N LEU A 19 1.10 -19.20 -6.43
CA LEU A 19 0.91 -20.30 -7.37
C LEU A 19 1.05 -19.90 -8.85
N ALA A 20 0.95 -18.60 -9.17
CA ALA A 20 0.81 -18.14 -10.55
C ALA A 20 2.10 -17.56 -11.17
N ASN A 21 3.22 -17.45 -10.41
CA ASN A 21 4.37 -16.60 -10.76
C ASN A 21 3.95 -15.18 -11.21
N ALA A 22 2.77 -14.75 -10.76
CA ALA A 22 2.23 -13.44 -11.07
C ALA A 22 2.75 -12.47 -10.01
N HIS A 23 3.58 -11.54 -10.48
CA HIS A 23 4.10 -10.45 -9.68
C HIS A 23 3.54 -9.14 -10.21
N ARG A 24 3.01 -8.31 -9.32
CA ARG A 24 2.60 -6.96 -9.64
C ARG A 24 3.31 -5.98 -8.74
N GLU A 25 3.91 -4.97 -9.36
CA GLU A 25 4.50 -3.84 -8.67
C GLU A 25 3.83 -2.56 -9.14
N ASP A 26 3.64 -1.64 -8.19
CA ASP A 26 3.08 -0.32 -8.47
C ASP A 26 3.73 0.72 -7.55
N ILE A 27 3.64 1.99 -7.94
CA ILE A 27 4.11 3.12 -7.15
C ILE A 27 3.01 4.16 -7.07
N GLY A 28 2.45 4.32 -5.87
CA GLY A 28 1.48 5.38 -5.54
C GLY A 28 2.12 6.52 -4.74
N LYS A 29 1.46 7.67 -4.67
CA LYS A 29 1.84 8.70 -3.70
C LYS A 29 1.24 8.33 -2.35
N LEU A 30 1.95 8.60 -1.27
CA LEU A 30 1.39 8.41 0.08
C LEU A 30 0.17 9.31 0.31
N SER A 31 0.20 10.52 -0.24
CA SER A 31 -0.88 11.50 -0.20
C SER A 31 -2.19 11.04 -0.84
N ASP A 32 -2.17 9.98 -1.65
CA ASP A 32 -3.39 9.43 -2.25
C ASP A 32 -4.19 8.60 -1.24
N TRP A 33 -3.61 8.26 -0.08
CA TRP A 33 -4.16 7.32 0.91
C TRP A 33 -4.31 7.93 2.31
N ILE A 34 -3.44 8.87 2.69
CA ILE A 34 -3.46 9.51 4.01
C ILE A 34 -3.12 10.99 3.87
N GLU A 35 -3.74 11.83 4.72
CA GLU A 35 -3.43 13.25 4.77
C GLU A 35 -2.16 13.51 5.60
N GLU A 36 -1.42 14.56 5.24
CA GLU A 36 -0.14 14.93 5.87
C GLU A 36 -0.27 15.09 7.39
N GLU A 37 -1.34 15.74 7.85
CA GLU A 37 -1.59 15.99 9.27
C GLU A 37 -1.72 14.72 10.12
N PHE A 38 -2.26 13.64 9.55
CA PHE A 38 -2.34 12.35 10.24
C PHE A 38 -0.99 11.64 10.21
N TRP A 39 -0.28 11.69 9.09
CA TRP A 39 1.02 11.03 8.96
C TRP A 39 2.09 11.62 9.87
N GLU A 40 2.11 12.94 10.02
CA GLU A 40 3.12 13.65 10.82
C GLU A 40 3.00 13.41 12.33
N VAL A 41 1.80 13.07 12.82
CA VAL A 41 1.56 12.78 14.24
C VAL A 41 1.73 11.30 14.59
N MET A 42 1.82 10.42 13.59
CA MET A 42 2.00 8.98 13.78
C MET A 42 3.43 8.64 14.17
N ASP A 43 3.57 7.71 15.12
CA ASP A 43 4.85 7.08 15.40
C ASP A 43 5.23 6.02 14.34
N GLU A 44 6.45 5.48 14.41
CA GLU A 44 6.92 4.49 13.42
C GLU A 44 6.10 3.19 13.40
N ARG A 45 5.44 2.84 14.51
CA ARG A 45 4.60 1.65 14.60
C ARG A 45 3.27 1.92 13.91
N GLU A 46 2.64 3.04 14.21
CA GLU A 46 1.40 3.49 13.60
C GLU A 46 1.57 3.65 12.07
N GLN A 47 2.67 4.26 11.61
CA GLN A 47 2.98 4.37 10.18
C GLN A 47 3.09 3.00 9.49
N LYS A 48 3.66 1.98 10.15
CA LYS A 48 3.76 0.62 9.60
C LYS A 48 2.41 -0.09 9.56
N GLU A 49 1.60 0.10 10.59
CA GLU A 49 0.23 -0.42 10.65
C GLU A 49 -0.61 0.18 9.50
N THR A 50 -0.59 1.51 9.33
CA THR A 50 -1.26 2.19 8.21
C THR A 50 -0.75 1.74 6.84
N LEU A 51 0.57 1.61 6.64
CA LEU A 51 1.11 1.12 5.37
C LEU A 51 0.67 -0.32 5.06
N SER A 52 0.45 -1.14 6.09
CA SER A 52 -0.06 -2.51 5.93
C SER A 52 -1.53 -2.50 5.49
N GLU A 53 -2.37 -1.66 6.11
CA GLU A 53 -3.77 -1.47 5.73
C GLU A 53 -3.90 -0.97 4.29
N ILE A 54 -3.11 0.04 3.92
CA ILE A 54 -3.05 0.58 2.55
C ILE A 54 -2.63 -0.50 1.55
N ALA A 55 -1.66 -1.34 1.90
CA ALA A 55 -1.22 -2.44 1.04
C ALA A 55 -2.32 -3.51 0.84
N GLU A 56 -3.10 -3.82 1.87
CA GLU A 56 -4.23 -4.74 1.79
C GLU A 56 -5.35 -4.18 0.89
N GLU A 57 -5.73 -2.92 1.08
CA GLU A 57 -6.74 -2.26 0.24
C GLU A 57 -6.31 -2.21 -1.23
N TRP A 58 -5.05 -1.84 -1.50
CA TRP A 58 -4.48 -1.87 -2.84
C TRP A 58 -4.49 -3.28 -3.46
N ALA A 59 -4.14 -4.32 -2.69
CA ALA A 59 -4.10 -5.68 -3.19
C ALA A 59 -5.48 -6.23 -3.56
N GLN A 60 -6.52 -5.86 -2.81
CA GLN A 60 -7.91 -6.29 -3.08
C GLN A 60 -8.41 -5.86 -4.45
N GLN A 61 -7.90 -4.75 -5.02
CA GLN A 61 -8.25 -4.30 -6.37
C GLN A 61 -7.79 -5.27 -7.48
N TYR A 62 -6.92 -6.22 -7.15
CA TYR A 62 -6.34 -7.17 -8.11
C TYR A 62 -6.67 -8.63 -7.82
N LEU A 63 -7.27 -8.91 -6.67
CA LEU A 63 -7.66 -10.26 -6.27
C LEU A 63 -9.11 -10.53 -6.69
N ASP A 64 -9.30 -10.90 -7.96
CA ASP A 64 -10.59 -11.45 -8.43
C ASP A 64 -10.64 -12.96 -8.13
N LEU A 65 -11.13 -13.30 -6.94
CA LEU A 65 -11.25 -14.67 -6.46
C LEU A 65 -12.69 -15.15 -6.64
N GLY A 66 -12.91 -16.06 -7.57
CA GLY A 66 -14.19 -16.72 -7.79
C GLY A 66 -14.07 -18.25 -7.79
N ALA A 67 -15.12 -18.93 -7.35
CA ALA A 67 -15.29 -20.37 -7.52
C ALA A 67 -16.70 -20.63 -8.04
N THR A 68 -16.84 -21.59 -8.94
CA THR A 68 -18.14 -22.05 -9.45
C THR A 68 -18.25 -23.54 -9.21
N VAL A 69 -19.46 -24.01 -8.90
CA VAL A 69 -19.81 -25.45 -8.83
C VAL A 69 -20.46 -25.82 -10.16
N GLU A 70 -20.05 -26.96 -10.70
CA GLU A 70 -20.72 -27.64 -11.83
C GLU A 70 -21.69 -28.72 -11.33
#